data_AF-A0A3P6STF8-F1
#
_entry.id   AF-A0A3P6STF8-F1
#
_cell.length_a   1.000
_cell.length_b   1.000
_cell.length_c   1.000
_cell.angle_alpha   90.00
_cell.angle_beta   90.00
_cell.angle_gamma   90.00
#
_symmetry.space_group_name_H-M   'P 1'
#
loop_
_entity.id
_entity.type
_entity.pdbx_description
1 polymer ?
#
loop_
_entity_poly.entity_id
_entity_poly.type
_entity_poly.pdbx_seq_one_letter_code
_entity_poly.pdbx_strand_id
1 'polypeptide(L)'
;MTKPFLWAQSLYVICCLLYEGFLTPAELDPLSRRLSAHQKRPPCEVQVTILAANSEVQRELRSNGILVQRIDEIDPVFTILPASSLAEIHSRIGQSKRLNLTGRPLDRDVGLLSTSRLYQIGQKFVIFTPQFMDSRRSHLMYDIRILMDEWSSELQYIYASWNSVSISGRPLVVLVVSSDMLTTV
;
A
#
# COMPACT_ATOMS: atom_id res chain seq x y z
N MET A 1 -35.97 25.23 -23.14
CA MET A 1 -35.26 25.77 -21.95
C MET A 1 -34.07 24.84 -21.68
N THR A 2 -32.89 25.17 -22.19
CA THR A 2 -31.67 24.36 -22.03
C THR A 2 -31.24 24.40 -20.57
N LYS A 3 -31.24 23.24 -19.90
CA LYS A 3 -30.78 23.14 -18.51
C LYS A 3 -29.32 23.59 -18.46
N PRO A 4 -28.93 24.48 -17.52
CA PRO A 4 -27.55 24.89 -17.39
C PRO A 4 -26.68 23.66 -17.14
N PHE A 5 -25.55 23.59 -17.83
CA PHE A 5 -24.62 22.48 -17.69
C PHE A 5 -23.95 22.59 -16.32
N LEU A 6 -24.44 21.81 -15.35
CA LEU A 6 -24.03 21.88 -13.94
C LEU A 6 -22.51 21.81 -13.78
N TRP A 7 -21.83 21.01 -14.61
CA TRP A 7 -20.37 20.91 -14.58
C TRP A 7 -19.68 22.23 -14.94
N ALA A 8 -20.13 22.93 -15.98
CA ALA A 8 -19.55 24.23 -16.35
C ALA A 8 -19.85 25.30 -15.29
N GLN A 9 -21.03 25.26 -14.67
CA GLN A 9 -21.37 26.18 -13.58
C GLN A 9 -20.50 25.93 -12.35
N SER A 10 -20.33 24.67 -11.94
CA SER A 10 -19.42 24.30 -10.85
C SER A 10 -17.98 24.72 -11.13
N LEU A 11 -17.50 24.53 -12.36
CA LEU A 11 -16.16 24.95 -12.76
C LEU A 11 -16.00 26.47 -12.70
N TYR A 12 -16.99 27.22 -13.20
CA TYR A 12 -17.00 28.68 -13.13
C TYR A 12 -16.90 29.19 -11.69
N VAL A 13 -17.68 28.60 -10.76
CA VAL A 13 -17.62 28.95 -9.34
C VAL A 13 -16.23 28.68 -8.75
N ILE A 14 -15.64 27.51 -9.04
CA ILE A 14 -14.27 27.18 -8.59
C ILE A 14 -13.26 28.20 -9.13
N CYS A 15 -13.35 28.57 -10.41
CA CYS A 15 -12.48 29.58 -11.02
C CYS A 15 -12.61 30.95 -10.33
N CYS A 16 -13.83 31.38 -10.00
CA CYS A 16 -14.05 32.65 -9.28
C CYS A 16 -13.41 32.61 -7.89
N LEU A 17 -13.61 31.53 -7.14
CA LEU A 17 -13.03 31.36 -5.80
C LEU A 17 -11.49 31.37 -5.83
N LEU A 18 -10.88 30.75 -6.86
CA LEU A 18 -9.42 30.79 -7.06
C LEU A 18 -8.94 32.21 -7.42
N TYR A 19 -9.66 32.90 -8.30
CA TYR A 19 -9.28 34.26 -8.75
C TYR A 19 -9.37 35.29 -7.63
N GLU A 20 -10.41 35.20 -6.80
CA GLU A 20 -10.62 36.11 -5.66
C GLU A 20 -9.77 35.73 -4.42
N GLY A 21 -9.05 34.60 -4.47
CA GLY A 21 -8.17 34.15 -3.38
C GLY A 21 -8.89 33.49 -2.20
N PHE A 22 -10.19 33.19 -2.33
CA PHE A 22 -10.95 32.41 -1.34
C PHE A 22 -10.62 30.93 -1.34
N LEU A 23 -10.03 30.44 -2.44
CA LEU A 23 -9.52 29.08 -2.57
C LEU A 23 -8.07 29.14 -3.05
N THR A 24 -7.19 28.40 -2.39
CA THR A 24 -5.82 28.21 -2.84
C THR A 24 -5.73 26.97 -3.73
N PRO A 25 -4.78 26.93 -4.70
CA PRO A 25 -4.54 25.71 -5.47
C PRO A 25 -4.21 24.50 -4.58
N ALA A 26 -3.58 24.70 -3.41
CA ALA A 26 -3.26 23.61 -2.48
C ALA A 26 -4.52 22.99 -1.85
N GLU A 27 -5.57 23.78 -1.59
CA GLU A 27 -6.85 23.27 -1.09
C GLU A 27 -7.63 22.49 -2.15
N LEU A 28 -7.49 22.88 -3.43
CA LEU A 28 -8.09 22.13 -4.55
C LEU A 28 -7.35 20.82 -4.86
N ASP A 29 -6.03 20.78 -4.64
CA ASP A 29 -5.19 19.59 -4.81
C ASP A 29 -4.42 19.28 -3.52
N PRO A 30 -5.10 18.76 -2.48
CA PRO A 30 -4.49 18.51 -1.18
C PRO A 30 -3.38 17.45 -1.21
N LEU A 31 -3.37 16.61 -2.25
CA LEU A 31 -2.35 15.58 -2.47
C LEU A 31 -1.18 16.09 -3.32
N SER A 32 -1.19 17.37 -3.70
CA SER A 32 -0.15 17.99 -4.53
C SER A 32 0.18 17.19 -5.80
N ARG A 33 -0.80 16.49 -6.37
CA ARG A 33 -0.62 15.66 -7.58
C ARG A 33 -0.13 16.47 -8.76
N ARG A 34 -0.49 17.76 -8.85
CA ARG A 34 0.05 18.67 -9.88
C ARG A 34 1.58 18.81 -9.77
N LEU A 35 2.12 18.80 -8.56
CA LEU A 35 3.56 18.96 -8.32
C LEU A 35 4.29 17.65 -8.63
N SER A 36 3.68 16.52 -8.30
CA SER A 36 4.18 15.17 -8.61
C SER A 36 4.41 14.93 -10.12
N ALA A 37 3.66 15.60 -10.99
CA ALA A 37 3.84 15.51 -12.45
C ALA A 37 5.10 16.24 -12.94
N HIS A 38 5.52 17.29 -12.24
CA HIS A 38 6.63 18.17 -12.65
C HIS A 38 7.92 17.97 -11.85
N GLN A 39 7.82 17.48 -10.62
CA GLN A 39 8.96 17.22 -9.74
C GLN A 39 9.13 15.71 -9.54
N LYS A 40 9.92 15.08 -10.41
CA LYS A 40 10.46 13.74 -10.14
C LYS A 40 11.69 13.90 -9.24
N ARG A 41 11.52 13.63 -7.95
CA ARG A 41 12.65 13.43 -7.03
C ARG A 41 13.39 12.14 -7.42
N PRO A 42 14.69 12.00 -7.08
CA PRO A 42 15.45 10.80 -7.40
C PRO A 42 14.75 9.55 -6.82
N PRO A 43 14.92 8.39 -7.49
CA PRO A 43 14.31 7.13 -7.06
C PRO A 43 14.64 6.86 -5.60
N CYS A 44 13.66 6.40 -4.81
CA CYS A 44 13.92 6.02 -3.43
C CYS A 44 14.50 4.60 -3.36
N GLU A 45 15.31 4.34 -2.35
CA GLU A 45 15.71 2.98 -1.99
C GLU A 45 14.50 2.20 -1.46
N VAL A 46 14.19 1.07 -2.07
CA VAL A 46 13.16 0.15 -1.58
C VAL A 46 13.77 -0.74 -0.51
N GLN A 47 13.24 -0.66 0.71
CA GLN A 47 13.68 -1.48 1.83
C GLN A 47 12.89 -2.77 1.83
N VAL A 48 13.58 -3.90 1.93
CA VAL A 48 12.96 -5.23 2.00
C VAL A 48 13.40 -5.92 3.28
N THR A 49 12.46 -6.47 4.03
CA THR A 49 12.74 -7.35 5.17
C THR A 49 12.09 -8.70 4.95
N ILE A 50 12.77 -9.75 5.40
CA ILE A 50 12.31 -11.14 5.28
C ILE A 50 12.14 -11.70 6.69
N LEU A 51 10.98 -12.30 6.95
CA LEU A 51 10.63 -12.91 8.23
C LEU A 51 10.21 -14.35 8.02
N ALA A 52 10.49 -15.20 9.01
CA ALA A 52 10.02 -16.56 9.03
C ALA A 52 8.64 -16.65 9.70
N ALA A 53 7.71 -17.39 9.08
CA ALA A 53 6.40 -17.65 9.67
C ALA A 53 6.47 -18.53 10.92
N ASN A 54 7.44 -19.45 10.99
CA ASN A 54 7.58 -20.39 12.10
C ASN A 54 9.07 -20.76 12.33
N SER A 55 9.33 -21.52 13.41
CA SER A 55 10.69 -21.95 13.78
C SER A 55 11.33 -22.94 12.81
N GLU A 56 10.53 -23.69 12.06
CA GLU A 56 11.03 -24.65 11.08
C GLU A 56 11.61 -23.91 9.87
N VAL A 57 10.83 -23.00 9.28
CA VAL A 57 11.25 -22.07 8.23
C VAL A 57 12.48 -21.28 8.66
N GLN A 58 12.51 -20.76 9.89
CA GLN A 58 13.68 -20.02 10.38
C GLN A 58 14.94 -20.89 10.40
N ARG A 59 14.81 -22.16 10.79
CA ARG A 59 15.94 -23.10 10.86
C ARG A 59 16.43 -23.46 9.46
N GLU A 60 15.53 -23.67 8.53
CA GLU A 60 15.84 -23.99 7.14
C GLU A 60 16.49 -22.80 6.40
N LEU A 61 15.97 -21.59 6.59
CA LEU A 61 16.62 -20.38 6.07
C LEU A 61 18.02 -20.21 6.67
N ARG A 62 18.16 -20.45 7.99
CA ARG A 62 19.46 -20.40 8.67
C ARG A 62 20.44 -21.47 8.17
N SER A 63 19.98 -22.69 7.85
CA SER A 63 20.87 -23.72 7.28
C SER A 63 21.37 -23.35 5.89
N ASN A 64 20.62 -22.52 5.16
CA ASN A 64 21.03 -21.92 3.89
C ASN A 64 21.84 -20.61 4.07
N GLY A 65 22.24 -20.27 5.29
CA GLY A 65 23.03 -19.07 5.59
C GLY A 65 22.23 -17.76 5.66
N ILE A 66 20.90 -17.83 5.60
CA ILE A 66 20.00 -16.67 5.65
C ILE A 66 19.51 -16.47 7.09
N LEU A 67 19.95 -15.37 7.72
CA LEU A 67 19.53 -15.02 9.08
C LEU A 67 18.25 -14.21 9.03
N VAL A 68 17.15 -14.78 9.55
CA VAL A 68 15.85 -14.10 9.65
C VAL A 68 15.28 -14.17 11.06
N GLN A 69 14.50 -13.16 11.42
CA GLN A 69 13.66 -13.18 12.63
C GLN A 69 12.33 -13.86 12.33
N ARG A 70 11.71 -14.46 13.34
CA ARG A 70 10.34 -14.94 13.23
C ARG A 70 9.35 -13.82 13.50
N ILE A 71 8.13 -13.95 12.99
CA ILE A 71 7.07 -12.96 13.22
C ILE A 71 6.78 -12.78 14.72
N ASP A 72 6.93 -13.82 15.54
CA ASP A 72 6.73 -13.77 17.00
C ASP A 72 7.93 -13.17 17.76
N GLU A 73 9.07 -12.97 17.11
CA GLU A 73 10.29 -12.39 17.71
C GLU A 73 10.41 -10.88 17.51
N ILE A 74 9.53 -10.28 16.69
CA ILE A 74 9.55 -8.84 16.44
C ILE A 74 9.11 -8.07 17.69
N ASP A 75 9.58 -6.83 17.82
CA ASP A 75 9.18 -5.96 18.92
C ASP A 75 7.64 -5.81 18.95
N PRO A 76 6.98 -5.96 20.13
CA PRO A 76 5.52 -5.92 20.26
C PRO A 76 4.84 -4.63 19.76
N VAL A 77 5.60 -3.54 19.59
CA VAL A 77 5.12 -2.30 18.99
C VAL A 77 4.83 -2.50 17.50
N PHE A 78 5.53 -3.39 16.81
CA PHE A 78 5.26 -3.74 15.42
C PHE A 78 4.21 -4.84 15.30
N THR A 79 3.38 -4.76 14.26
CA THR A 79 2.37 -5.76 13.96
C THR A 79 2.30 -5.94 12.46
N ILE A 80 2.37 -7.20 12.02
CA ILE A 80 2.35 -7.55 10.60
C ILE A 80 1.00 -8.15 10.28
N LEU A 81 0.31 -7.59 9.29
CA LEU A 81 -1.01 -8.02 8.87
C LEU A 81 -1.05 -8.28 7.36
N PRO A 82 -1.96 -9.12 6.86
CA PRO A 82 -2.13 -9.30 5.43
C PRO A 82 -2.74 -8.06 4.76
N ALA A 83 -2.53 -7.92 3.45
CA ALA A 83 -3.11 -6.85 2.65
C ALA A 83 -4.65 -6.77 2.77
N SER A 84 -5.34 -7.90 2.92
CA SER A 84 -6.79 -7.94 3.17
C SER A 84 -7.22 -7.18 4.42
N SER A 85 -6.42 -7.16 5.49
CA SER A 85 -6.73 -6.37 6.69
C SER A 85 -6.72 -4.87 6.39
N LEU A 86 -5.81 -4.41 5.52
CA LEU A 86 -5.82 -3.02 5.06
C LEU A 86 -7.05 -2.71 4.20
N ALA A 87 -7.51 -3.68 3.38
CA ALA A 87 -8.73 -3.54 2.59
C ALA A 87 -9.96 -3.39 3.50
N GLU A 88 -10.04 -4.19 4.55
CA GLU A 88 -11.09 -4.10 5.57
C GLU A 88 -11.08 -2.74 6.29
N ILE A 89 -9.90 -2.22 6.64
CA ILE A 89 -9.78 -0.86 7.22
C ILE A 89 -10.27 0.19 6.22
N HIS A 90 -9.79 0.12 4.98
CA HIS A 90 -10.18 1.08 3.93
C HIS A 90 -11.66 1.01 3.56
N SER A 91 -12.33 -0.13 3.74
CA SER A 91 -13.76 -0.26 3.46
C SER A 91 -14.62 0.72 4.26
N ARG A 92 -14.17 1.10 5.45
CA ARG A 92 -14.85 2.07 6.32
C ARG A 92 -14.71 3.51 5.82
N ILE A 93 -13.72 3.79 4.98
CA ILE A 93 -13.51 5.12 4.42
C ILE A 93 -14.64 5.42 3.43
N GLY A 94 -15.29 6.57 3.63
CA GLY A 94 -16.43 6.99 2.82
C GLY A 94 -17.76 6.33 3.20
N GLN A 95 -17.80 5.49 4.24
CA GLN A 95 -19.04 4.91 4.73
C GLN A 95 -19.87 5.99 5.46
N SER A 96 -21.11 6.18 5.04
CA SER A 96 -22.05 7.12 5.67
C SER A 96 -23.47 6.57 5.60
N LYS A 97 -23.98 6.11 6.75
CA LYS A 97 -25.36 5.60 6.87
C LYS A 97 -26.41 6.64 6.49
N ARG A 98 -26.17 7.92 6.81
CA ARG A 98 -27.09 9.02 6.52
C ARG A 98 -27.21 9.31 5.01
N LEU A 99 -26.14 9.07 4.26
CA LEU A 99 -26.07 9.32 2.81
C LEU A 99 -26.18 8.03 2.00
N ASN A 100 -26.49 6.89 2.63
CA ASN A 100 -26.50 5.56 2.01
C ASN A 100 -25.19 5.21 1.28
N LEU A 101 -24.05 5.71 1.76
CA LEU A 101 -22.73 5.39 1.22
C LEU A 101 -22.16 4.18 1.95
N THR A 102 -21.83 3.13 1.19
CA THR A 102 -21.31 1.87 1.73
C THR A 102 -19.81 1.89 2.03
N GLY A 103 -19.10 2.91 1.52
CA GLY A 103 -17.65 3.05 1.64
C GLY A 103 -16.89 2.44 0.47
N ARG A 104 -15.61 2.15 0.67
CA ARG A 104 -14.77 1.52 -0.36
C ARG A 104 -15.14 0.04 -0.52
N PRO A 105 -15.37 -0.46 -1.75
CA PRO A 105 -15.59 -1.88 -1.99
C PRO A 105 -14.39 -2.74 -1.54
N LEU A 106 -14.68 -3.88 -0.88
CA LEU A 106 -13.67 -4.79 -0.31
C LEU A 106 -12.87 -5.54 -1.37
N ASP A 107 -13.48 -5.82 -2.52
CA ASP A 107 -12.87 -6.48 -3.68
C ASP A 107 -11.74 -5.63 -4.29
N ARG A 108 -11.74 -4.31 -4.10
CA ARG A 108 -10.70 -3.43 -4.63
C ARG A 108 -9.38 -3.53 -3.88
N ASP A 109 -8.37 -3.98 -4.62
CA ASP A 109 -6.96 -4.02 -4.23
C ASP A 109 -6.49 -2.74 -3.56
N VAL A 110 -5.85 -2.87 -2.40
CA VAL A 110 -5.29 -1.74 -1.65
C VAL A 110 -4.12 -1.09 -2.38
N GLY A 111 -3.46 -1.86 -3.25
CA GLY A 111 -2.33 -1.45 -4.07
C GLY A 111 -1.00 -1.49 -3.33
N LEU A 112 0.06 -1.75 -4.09
CA LEU A 112 1.42 -2.01 -3.58
C LEU A 112 2.04 -0.84 -2.82
N LEU A 113 1.78 0.38 -3.28
CA LEU A 113 2.27 1.58 -2.61
C LEU A 113 1.62 1.76 -1.23
N SER A 114 0.44 1.19 -1.00
CA SER A 114 -0.24 1.24 0.29
C SER A 114 0.32 0.18 1.23
N THR A 115 0.53 -1.05 0.76
CA THR A 115 1.10 -2.12 1.60
C THR A 115 2.57 -1.88 1.95
N SER A 116 3.32 -1.17 1.10
CA SER A 116 4.75 -0.87 1.29
C SER A 116 5.01 0.30 2.24
N ARG A 117 4.10 0.60 3.17
CA ARG A 117 4.17 1.72 4.12
C ARG A 117 4.07 1.22 5.56
N LEU A 118 4.73 1.96 6.44
CA LEU A 118 4.55 1.85 7.88
C LEU A 118 3.37 2.71 8.32
N TYR A 119 2.35 2.08 8.92
CA TYR A 119 1.20 2.79 9.46
C TYR A 119 1.32 2.91 10.98
N GLN A 120 0.99 4.07 11.53
CA GLN A 120 0.83 4.22 12.96
C GLN A 120 -0.65 4.14 13.31
N ILE A 121 -1.06 3.10 14.04
CA ILE A 121 -2.43 2.88 14.49
C ILE A 121 -2.42 2.81 16.01
N GLY A 122 -2.84 3.90 16.65
CA GLY A 122 -2.72 4.05 18.11
C GLY A 122 -1.26 4.07 18.54
N GLN A 123 -0.90 3.15 19.44
CA GLN A 123 0.47 2.98 19.96
C GLN A 123 1.28 1.91 19.22
N LYS A 124 0.74 1.36 18.12
CA LYS A 124 1.40 0.30 17.34
C LYS A 124 1.76 0.76 15.95
N PHE A 125 2.86 0.22 15.44
CA PHE A 125 3.23 0.31 14.04
C PHE A 125 2.73 -0.93 13.31
N VAL A 126 1.87 -0.72 12.31
CA VAL A 126 1.28 -1.78 11.50
C VAL A 126 1.92 -1.77 10.13
N ILE A 127 2.41 -2.93 9.70
CA ILE A 127 2.94 -3.15 8.35
C ILE A 127 2.08 -4.20 7.68
N PHE A 128 1.78 -3.99 6.41
CA PHE A 128 0.99 -4.94 5.63
C PHE A 128 1.87 -5.73 4.68
N THR A 129 1.70 -7.05 4.64
CA THR A 129 2.40 -7.87 3.64
C THR A 129 1.89 -7.51 2.24
N PRO A 130 2.72 -7.69 1.19
CA PRO A 130 2.30 -7.53 -0.20
C PRO A 130 1.08 -8.39 -0.53
N GLN A 131 0.31 -7.91 -1.51
CA GLN A 131 -0.97 -8.53 -1.83
C GLN A 131 -0.82 -9.93 -2.45
N PHE A 132 0.23 -10.19 -3.22
CA PHE A 132 0.52 -11.52 -3.77
C PHE A 132 0.78 -12.59 -2.70
N MET A 133 1.12 -12.18 -1.46
CA MET A 133 1.31 -13.08 -0.33
C MET A 133 0.01 -13.38 0.44
N ASP A 134 -1.08 -12.70 0.11
CA ASP A 134 -2.36 -12.93 0.77
C ASP A 134 -3.02 -14.18 0.19
N SER A 135 -3.04 -15.25 0.98
CA SER A 135 -3.64 -16.54 0.61
C SER A 135 -5.15 -16.45 0.30
N ARG A 136 -5.84 -15.38 0.71
CA ARG A 136 -7.23 -15.12 0.32
C ARG A 136 -7.39 -14.69 -1.14
N ARG A 137 -6.33 -14.21 -1.78
CA ARG A 137 -6.37 -13.62 -3.14
C ARG A 137 -5.42 -14.27 -4.13
N SER A 138 -4.28 -14.80 -3.66
CA SER A 138 -3.29 -15.44 -4.53
C SER A 138 -3.38 -16.96 -4.41
N HIS A 139 -3.93 -17.60 -5.44
CA HIS A 139 -3.75 -19.04 -5.67
C HIS A 139 -2.36 -19.35 -6.28
N LEU A 140 -1.58 -18.32 -6.63
CA LEU A 140 -0.28 -18.44 -7.29
C LEU A 140 0.87 -18.72 -6.31
N MET A 141 0.62 -18.70 -4.99
CA MET A 141 1.62 -19.04 -3.98
C MET A 141 2.21 -20.47 -4.10
N TYR A 142 1.64 -21.33 -4.95
CA TYR A 142 2.13 -22.69 -5.16
C TYR A 142 3.29 -22.83 -6.15
N ASP A 143 3.55 -21.87 -7.05
CA ASP A 143 4.74 -21.89 -7.90
C ASP A 143 5.69 -20.75 -7.52
N ILE A 144 6.78 -21.11 -6.85
CA ILE A 144 7.80 -20.18 -6.37
C ILE A 144 8.43 -19.36 -7.50
N ARG A 145 8.48 -19.88 -8.74
CA ARG A 145 9.05 -19.14 -9.88
C ARG A 145 8.14 -18.00 -10.29
N ILE A 146 6.84 -18.25 -10.38
CA ILE A 146 5.85 -17.21 -10.69
C ILE A 146 5.85 -16.15 -9.59
N LEU A 147 5.95 -16.58 -8.33
CA LEU A 147 6.04 -15.69 -7.17
C LEU A 147 7.27 -14.76 -7.24
N MET A 148 8.42 -15.30 -7.64
CA MET A 148 9.67 -14.53 -7.79
C MET A 148 9.60 -13.51 -8.93
N ASP A 149 8.95 -13.86 -10.04
CA ASP A 149 8.72 -12.95 -11.16
C ASP A 149 7.75 -11.82 -10.77
N GLU A 150 6.65 -12.16 -10.09
CA GLU A 150 5.69 -11.18 -9.57
C GLU A 150 6.38 -10.24 -8.57
N TRP A 151 7.14 -10.80 -7.62
CA TRP A 151 7.90 -10.01 -6.65
C TRP A 151 8.88 -9.02 -7.32
N SER A 152 9.63 -9.47 -8.33
CA SER A 152 10.56 -8.62 -9.07
C SER A 152 9.85 -7.46 -9.78
N SER A 153 8.69 -7.75 -10.41
CA SER A 153 7.85 -6.76 -11.06
C SER A 153 7.29 -5.73 -10.06
N GLU A 154 6.84 -6.19 -8.89
CA GLU A 154 6.30 -5.33 -7.85
C GLU A 154 7.36 -4.41 -7.23
N LEU A 155 8.56 -4.93 -6.95
CA LEU A 155 9.67 -4.11 -6.46
C LEU A 155 10.05 -3.03 -7.48
N GLN A 156 10.12 -3.39 -8.75
CA GLN A 156 10.39 -2.43 -9.83
C GLN A 156 9.29 -1.37 -9.91
N TYR A 157 8.03 -1.77 -9.73
CA TYR A 157 6.90 -0.85 -9.70
C TYR A 157 6.98 0.13 -8.52
N ILE A 158 7.30 -0.35 -7.31
CA ILE A 158 7.49 0.49 -6.12
C ILE A 158 8.63 1.46 -6.37
N TYR A 159 9.78 0.98 -6.84
CA TYR A 159 10.94 1.81 -7.14
C TYR A 159 10.62 2.93 -8.15
N ALA A 160 9.89 2.62 -9.22
CA ALA A 160 9.55 3.58 -10.27
C ALA A 160 8.41 4.54 -9.88
N SER A 161 7.47 4.08 -9.04
CA SER A 161 6.23 4.81 -8.73
C SER A 161 6.24 5.50 -7.37
N TRP A 162 7.21 5.20 -6.51
CA TRP A 162 7.31 5.84 -5.20
C TRP A 162 7.73 7.29 -5.35
N ASN A 163 6.75 8.18 -5.25
CA ASN A 163 6.98 9.60 -5.31
C ASN A 163 7.07 10.19 -3.90
N SER A 164 8.28 10.57 -3.50
CA SER A 164 8.58 11.18 -2.20
C SER A 164 7.97 12.58 -1.99
N VAL A 165 7.33 13.16 -3.02
CA VAL A 165 6.52 14.38 -2.91
C VAL A 165 5.13 14.07 -2.35
N SER A 166 4.52 12.97 -2.78
CA SER A 166 3.16 12.56 -2.35
C SER A 166 3.14 11.51 -1.25
N ILE A 167 4.28 10.85 -1.01
CA ILE A 167 4.43 9.75 -0.08
C ILE A 167 5.61 10.06 0.83
N SER A 168 5.35 10.28 2.12
CA SER A 168 6.42 10.49 3.08
C SER A 168 7.10 9.18 3.44
N GLY A 169 8.42 9.22 3.63
CA GLY A 169 9.23 8.08 4.03
C GLY A 169 9.76 7.23 2.88
N ARG A 170 10.45 6.15 3.26
CA ARG A 170 10.98 5.13 2.35
C ARG A 170 10.01 3.96 2.28
N PRO A 171 9.84 3.31 1.12
CA PRO A 171 9.03 2.11 1.03
C PRO A 171 9.67 0.97 1.81
N LEU A 172 8.85 0.27 2.60
CA LEU A 172 9.23 -0.93 3.32
C LEU A 172 8.32 -2.08 2.88
N VAL A 173 8.93 -3.11 2.30
CA VAL A 173 8.28 -4.35 1.90
C VAL A 173 8.63 -5.44 2.90
N VAL A 174 7.63 -6.08 3.49
CA VAL A 174 7.83 -7.17 4.46
C VAL A 174 7.35 -8.48 3.85
N LEU A 175 8.28 -9.40 3.67
CA LEU A 175 8.01 -10.74 3.18
C LEU A 175 7.98 -11.72 4.35
N VAL A 176 6.92 -12.52 4.42
CA VAL A 176 6.78 -13.61 5.38
C VAL A 176 6.92 -14.94 4.65
N VAL A 177 8.03 -15.63 4.86
CA VAL A 177 8.26 -16.95 4.27
C VAL A 177 7.48 -18.00 5.07
N SER A 178 6.61 -18.74 4.40
CA SER A 178 5.91 -19.90 4.95
C SER A 178 6.60 -21.20 4.52
N SER A 179 6.29 -22.31 5.20
CA SER A 179 6.84 -23.64 4.85
C SER A 179 6.50 -24.04 3.41
N ASP A 180 5.30 -23.66 2.92
CA ASP A 180 4.84 -23.98 1.56
C ASP A 180 5.72 -23.36 0.46
N MET A 181 6.37 -22.22 0.75
CA MET A 181 7.26 -21.54 -0.19
C MET A 181 8.64 -22.20 -0.29
N LEU A 182 9.00 -23.05 0.68
CA LEU A 182 10.29 -23.77 0.72
C LEU A 182 10.17 -25.18 0.12
N THR A 183 8.99 -25.78 0.17
CA THR A 183 8.71 -27.05 -0.50
C THR A 183 8.70 -26.87 -2.02
N THR A 184 9.82 -27.25 -2.65
CA THR A 184 9.90 -27.36 -4.10
C THR A 184 9.15 -28.63 -4.52
N VAL A 185 7.96 -28.50 -5.08
CA VAL A 185 7.27 -29.60 -5.78
C VAL A 185 7.83 -29.73 -7.18
#